data_AF-A0A352KRJ1-F1
#
_entry.id   AF-A0A352KRJ1-F1
#
_cell.length_a   1.000
_cell.length_b   1.000
_cell.length_c   1.000
_cell.angle_alpha   90.00
_cell.angle_beta   90.00
_cell.angle_gamma   90.00
#
_symmetry.space_group_name_H-M   'P 1'
#
loop_
_entity.id
_entity.type
_entity.pdbx_description
1 polymer ?
#
loop_
_entity_poly.entity_id
_entity_poly.type
_entity_poly.pdbx_seq_one_letter_code
_entity_poly.pdbx_strand_id
1 'polypeptide(L)'
;NPDVAWTIPISLGDSHHGYRVMGTSSDYFHYFRYGQKKPLVFSDGEAFAGVFDVVLGSEVARSLGYHLGDKLVLAHGLGRTSFSQHDDKPFMVTGILKPTGTPVDQTLHVSLEGITAIHVDWQNGVKMPGRSQTLEQVAQLDLTPDSITAFMVGLKSKMATFRLQRQINNYRGEPLLAILPGVTLTQLWQMMLVMENTLRLISA
;
A
#
# COMPACT_ATOMS: atom_id res chain seq x y z
N ASN A 1 -1.59 16.66 15.13
CA ASN A 1 -0.70 17.79 14.79
C ASN A 1 -1.48 18.77 13.91
N PRO A 2 -1.55 20.08 14.22
CA PRO A 2 -2.41 21.04 13.51
C PRO A 2 -2.03 21.28 12.04
N ASP A 3 -0.79 21.00 11.64
CA ASP A 3 -0.28 21.23 10.28
C ASP A 3 -0.69 20.12 9.28
N VAL A 4 -1.15 18.97 9.79
CA VAL A 4 -1.56 17.82 8.97
C VAL A 4 -2.93 18.10 8.37
N ALA A 5 -3.04 17.93 7.05
CA ALA A 5 -4.28 18.04 6.30
C ALA A 5 -4.95 16.68 6.11
N TRP A 6 -4.16 15.64 5.81
CA TRP A 6 -4.63 14.29 5.58
C TRP A 6 -3.49 13.29 5.73
N THR A 7 -3.83 12.02 5.90
CA THR A 7 -2.89 10.90 5.94
C THR A 7 -3.40 9.75 5.08
N ILE A 8 -2.49 9.03 4.45
CA ILE A 8 -2.79 7.79 3.72
C ILE A 8 -1.94 6.68 4.33
N PRO A 9 -2.51 5.78 5.14
CA PRO A 9 -1.77 4.65 5.69
C PRO A 9 -1.51 3.59 4.61
N ILE A 10 -0.43 2.83 4.77
CA ILE A 10 0.03 1.81 3.83
C ILE A 10 0.50 0.60 4.64
N SER A 11 -0.08 -0.56 4.32
CA SER A 11 0.41 -1.88 4.77
C SER A 11 0.79 -2.73 3.56
N LEU A 12 1.95 -3.37 3.63
CA LEU A 12 2.49 -4.24 2.59
C LEU A 12 2.93 -5.57 3.20
N GLY A 13 2.80 -6.67 2.45
CA GLY A 13 3.24 -8.00 2.90
C GLY A 13 2.66 -9.14 2.08
N ASP A 14 1.51 -8.89 1.45
CA ASP A 14 0.80 -9.88 0.63
C ASP A 14 0.91 -9.58 -0.87
N SER A 15 0.59 -10.60 -1.66
CA SER A 15 0.59 -10.58 -3.11
C SER A 15 -0.57 -11.37 -3.69
N HIS A 16 -0.79 -11.16 -4.98
CA HIS A 16 -1.72 -11.94 -5.77
C HIS A 16 -1.15 -12.13 -7.18
N HIS A 17 -0.89 -13.38 -7.58
CA HIS A 17 -0.22 -13.73 -8.84
C HIS A 17 1.07 -12.92 -9.14
N GLY A 18 1.82 -12.56 -8.10
CA GLY A 18 3.05 -11.78 -8.19
C GLY A 18 2.87 -10.26 -8.21
N TYR A 19 1.62 -9.75 -8.22
CA TYR A 19 1.32 -8.34 -8.00
C TYR A 19 1.26 -8.03 -6.51
N ARG A 20 1.63 -6.82 -6.12
CA ARG A 20 1.61 -6.40 -4.71
C ARG A 20 0.19 -6.09 -4.26
N VAL A 21 -0.10 -6.44 -3.01
CA VAL A 21 -1.29 -5.97 -2.31
C VAL A 21 -0.89 -4.84 -1.38
N MET A 22 -1.63 -3.73 -1.47
CA MET A 22 -1.54 -2.59 -0.57
C MET A 22 -2.80 -2.50 0.28
N GLY A 23 -2.65 -2.67 1.60
CA GLY A 23 -3.67 -2.25 2.56
C GLY A 23 -3.61 -0.74 2.75
N THR A 24 -4.75 -0.05 2.60
CA THR A 24 -4.84 1.41 2.77
C THR A 24 -6.26 1.82 3.18
N SER A 25 -6.53 3.12 3.29
CA SER A 25 -7.88 3.64 3.54
C SER A 25 -8.47 4.28 2.27
N SER A 26 -9.77 4.56 2.29
CA SER A 26 -10.47 5.21 1.16
C SER A 26 -9.91 6.60 0.82
N ASP A 27 -9.24 7.24 1.79
CA ASP A 27 -8.46 8.48 1.61
C ASP A 27 -7.39 8.36 0.53
N TYR A 28 -6.89 7.15 0.25
CA TYR A 28 -5.95 6.92 -0.86
C TYR A 28 -6.54 7.39 -2.19
N PHE A 29 -7.76 6.97 -2.52
CA PHE A 29 -8.40 7.34 -3.79
C PHE A 29 -8.76 8.83 -3.82
N HIS A 30 -9.01 9.43 -2.66
CA HIS A 30 -9.35 10.84 -2.57
C HIS A 30 -8.14 11.78 -2.65
N TYR A 31 -7.05 11.49 -1.93
CA TYR A 31 -5.91 12.39 -1.76
C TYR A 31 -4.69 12.03 -2.59
N PHE A 32 -4.49 10.77 -2.95
CA PHE A 32 -3.30 10.39 -3.72
C PHE A 32 -3.29 11.07 -5.09
N ARG A 33 -2.13 11.58 -5.49
CA ARG A 33 -1.93 12.25 -6.77
C ARG A 33 -0.67 11.73 -7.46
N TYR A 34 -0.74 11.54 -8.76
CA TYR A 34 0.38 11.09 -9.57
C TYR A 34 0.70 12.07 -10.71
N GLY A 35 1.95 12.04 -11.19
CA GLY A 35 2.44 12.91 -12.26
C GLY A 35 2.13 14.39 -12.00
N GLN A 36 1.42 15.02 -12.94
CA GLN A 36 1.01 16.43 -12.87
C GLN A 36 -0.21 16.65 -11.96
N LYS A 37 -0.14 16.14 -10.71
CA LYS A 37 -1.23 16.20 -9.71
C LYS A 37 -2.55 15.59 -10.18
N LYS A 38 -2.50 14.53 -10.98
CA LYS A 38 -3.70 13.83 -11.45
C LYS A 38 -4.28 12.98 -10.31
N PRO A 39 -5.60 13.01 -10.07
CA PRO A 39 -6.26 12.11 -9.13
C PRO A 39 -6.32 10.69 -9.71
N LEU A 40 -6.47 9.70 -8.84
CA LEU A 40 -6.91 8.37 -9.27
C LEU A 40 -8.35 8.46 -9.78
N VAL A 41 -8.63 7.76 -10.87
CA VAL A 41 -9.95 7.76 -11.52
C VAL A 41 -10.34 6.31 -11.79
N PHE A 42 -11.57 5.96 -11.47
CA PHE A 42 -12.11 4.63 -11.77
C PHE A 42 -12.43 4.52 -13.26
N SER A 43 -12.02 3.41 -13.87
CA SER A 43 -12.56 2.96 -15.15
C SER A 43 -13.97 2.42 -14.92
N ASP A 44 -14.09 1.55 -13.93
CA ASP A 44 -15.30 0.81 -13.60
C ASP A 44 -15.40 0.66 -12.07
N GLY A 45 -16.64 0.66 -11.56
CA GLY A 45 -16.92 0.46 -10.14
C GLY A 45 -16.48 1.64 -9.27
N GLU A 46 -16.14 1.34 -8.01
CA GLU A 46 -15.87 2.33 -6.98
C GLU A 46 -14.81 1.88 -5.99
N ALA A 47 -14.48 2.75 -5.02
CA ALA A 47 -13.57 2.41 -3.95
C ALA A 47 -14.15 1.30 -3.07
N PHE A 48 -13.29 0.54 -2.38
CA PHE A 48 -13.75 -0.44 -1.40
C PHE A 48 -14.56 0.23 -0.27
N ALA A 49 -15.63 -0.43 0.15
CA ALA A 49 -16.46 -0.05 1.29
C ALA A 49 -16.54 -1.17 2.33
N GLY A 50 -16.45 -2.43 1.89
CA GLY A 50 -16.40 -3.62 2.71
C GLY A 50 -14.97 -4.06 3.08
N VAL A 51 -14.90 -4.96 4.07
CA VAL A 51 -13.64 -5.57 4.53
C VAL A 51 -13.00 -6.43 3.43
N PHE A 52 -13.81 -7.17 2.67
CA PHE A 52 -13.36 -8.09 1.63
C PHE A 52 -13.54 -7.53 0.22
N ASP A 53 -13.44 -6.22 0.07
CA ASP A 53 -13.46 -5.54 -1.23
C ASP A 53 -12.04 -5.29 -1.72
N VAL A 54 -11.83 -5.38 -3.04
CA VAL A 54 -10.54 -5.06 -3.66
C VAL A 54 -10.71 -4.15 -4.89
N VAL A 55 -9.85 -3.14 -4.97
CA VAL A 55 -9.70 -2.27 -6.12
C VAL A 55 -8.43 -2.62 -6.89
N LEU A 56 -8.58 -2.91 -8.18
CA LEU A 56 -7.47 -3.32 -9.03
C LEU A 56 -6.84 -2.14 -9.78
N GLY A 57 -5.52 -2.13 -9.83
CA GLY A 57 -4.79 -1.37 -10.84
C GLY A 57 -5.11 -1.88 -12.25
N SER A 58 -5.01 -1.00 -13.24
CA SER A 58 -5.43 -1.32 -14.62
C SER A 58 -4.66 -2.48 -15.25
N GLU A 59 -3.37 -2.65 -14.91
CA GLU A 59 -2.56 -3.74 -15.45
C GLU A 59 -2.97 -5.08 -14.82
N VAL A 60 -3.25 -5.09 -13.51
CA VAL A 60 -3.70 -6.29 -12.81
C VAL A 60 -4.99 -6.82 -13.44
N ALA A 61 -5.99 -5.94 -13.59
CA ALA A 61 -7.28 -6.32 -14.17
C ALA A 61 -7.12 -6.86 -15.60
N ARG A 62 -6.37 -6.15 -16.45
CA ARG A 62 -6.16 -6.54 -17.85
C ARG A 62 -5.35 -7.83 -18.00
N SER A 63 -4.24 -7.95 -17.27
CA SER A 63 -3.32 -9.08 -17.41
C SER A 63 -3.89 -10.38 -16.83
N LEU A 64 -4.69 -10.30 -15.77
CA LEU A 64 -5.32 -11.46 -15.14
C LEU A 64 -6.77 -11.70 -15.62
N GLY A 65 -7.32 -10.79 -16.42
CA GLY A 65 -8.67 -10.92 -16.99
C GLY A 65 -9.79 -10.70 -15.97
N TYR A 66 -9.56 -9.90 -14.93
CA TYR A 66 -10.56 -9.63 -13.89
C TYR A 66 -11.55 -8.53 -14.29
N HIS A 67 -12.79 -8.72 -13.83
CA HIS A 67 -13.93 -7.83 -13.97
C HIS A 67 -14.55 -7.55 -12.60
N LEU A 68 -15.46 -6.56 -12.54
CA LEU A 68 -16.24 -6.31 -11.32
C LEU A 68 -17.03 -7.56 -10.90
N GLY A 69 -17.05 -7.84 -9.60
CA GLY A 69 -17.74 -8.99 -9.02
C GLY A 69 -16.91 -10.28 -8.99
N ASP A 70 -15.77 -10.33 -9.70
CA ASP A 70 -14.87 -11.47 -9.61
C ASP A 70 -14.33 -11.65 -8.19
N LYS A 71 -14.09 -12.90 -7.81
CA LYS A 71 -13.47 -13.25 -6.53
C LYS A 71 -12.02 -13.63 -6.73
N LEU A 72 -11.15 -13.16 -5.83
CA LEU A 72 -9.74 -13.49 -5.83
C LEU A 72 -9.22 -13.76 -4.42
N VAL A 73 -8.13 -14.53 -4.34
CA VAL A 73 -7.51 -14.95 -3.09
C VAL A 73 -6.13 -14.31 -2.97
N LEU A 74 -5.85 -13.70 -1.83
CA LEU A 74 -4.53 -13.13 -1.54
C LEU A 74 -3.59 -14.20 -0.99
N ALA A 75 -2.29 -13.97 -1.11
CA ALA A 75 -1.27 -14.86 -0.60
C ALA A 75 -0.18 -14.09 0.13
N HIS A 76 0.43 -14.76 1.09
CA HIS A 76 1.60 -14.22 1.78
C HIS A 76 2.85 -14.20 0.90
N GLY A 77 3.60 -13.10 1.00
CA GLY A 77 4.88 -12.90 0.33
C GLY A 77 4.81 -11.89 -0.81
N LEU A 78 5.98 -11.46 -1.30
CA LEU A 78 6.14 -10.38 -2.29
C LEU A 78 6.45 -10.87 -3.72
N GLY A 79 6.31 -12.18 -4.00
CA GLY A 79 6.79 -12.80 -5.25
C GLY A 79 5.82 -13.82 -5.86
N ARG A 80 6.23 -14.41 -7.01
CA ARG A 80 5.43 -15.43 -7.74
C ARG A 80 5.26 -16.74 -6.96
N THR A 81 6.15 -17.02 -6.02
CA THR A 81 6.03 -18.15 -5.09
C THR A 81 5.22 -17.70 -3.88
N SER A 82 3.93 -18.02 -3.89
CA SER A 82 3.06 -17.88 -2.72
C SER A 82 3.49 -18.89 -1.66
N PHE A 83 3.84 -18.42 -0.46
CA PHE A 83 4.19 -19.32 0.64
C PHE A 83 2.94 -19.92 1.30
N SER A 84 1.82 -19.19 1.25
CA SER A 84 0.55 -19.54 1.88
C SER A 84 -0.57 -18.71 1.27
N GLN A 85 -1.74 -19.32 1.04
CA GLN A 85 -2.91 -18.64 0.48
C GLN A 85 -3.96 -18.37 1.57
N HIS A 86 -4.66 -17.24 1.45
CA HIS A 86 -5.79 -16.83 2.29
C HIS A 86 -7.11 -17.26 1.63
N ASP A 87 -7.19 -18.53 1.24
CA ASP A 87 -8.28 -19.09 0.41
C ASP A 87 -9.64 -19.14 1.11
N ASP A 88 -9.65 -19.15 2.44
CA ASP A 88 -10.85 -19.06 3.26
C ASP A 88 -11.47 -17.65 3.28
N LYS A 89 -10.77 -16.63 2.76
CA LYS A 89 -11.19 -15.23 2.82
C LYS A 89 -11.04 -14.51 1.48
N PRO A 90 -11.83 -14.89 0.44
CA PRO A 90 -11.73 -14.29 -0.88
C PRO A 90 -12.21 -12.84 -0.88
N PHE A 91 -11.50 -11.99 -1.62
CA PHE A 91 -11.90 -10.61 -1.89
C PHE A 91 -12.73 -10.54 -3.17
N MET A 92 -13.68 -9.60 -3.21
CA MET A 92 -14.50 -9.30 -4.36
C MET A 92 -14.02 -8.02 -5.04
N VAL A 93 -13.86 -8.05 -6.36
CA VAL A 93 -13.44 -6.89 -7.15
C VAL A 93 -14.58 -5.87 -7.21
N THR A 94 -14.39 -4.70 -6.60
CA THR A 94 -15.40 -3.62 -6.54
C THR A 94 -15.03 -2.40 -7.37
N GLY A 95 -13.77 -2.27 -7.78
CA GLY A 95 -13.32 -1.17 -8.63
C GLY A 95 -12.10 -1.52 -9.45
N ILE A 96 -11.99 -0.88 -10.62
CA ILE A 96 -10.82 -0.96 -11.49
C ILE A 96 -10.39 0.46 -11.83
N LEU A 97 -9.12 0.80 -11.57
CA LEU A 97 -8.57 2.11 -11.86
C LEU A 97 -8.26 2.28 -13.35
N LYS A 98 -8.38 3.52 -13.86
CA LYS A 98 -7.83 3.89 -15.17
C LYS A 98 -6.30 3.83 -15.15
N PRO A 99 -5.65 3.52 -16.29
CA PRO A 99 -4.20 3.50 -16.38
C PRO A 99 -3.55 4.81 -15.93
N THR A 100 -2.57 4.69 -15.04
CA THR A 100 -1.79 5.80 -14.50
C THR A 100 -0.40 5.90 -15.11
N GLY A 101 0.14 4.79 -15.65
CA GLY A 101 1.52 4.65 -16.08
C GLY A 101 2.51 4.57 -14.90
N THR A 102 2.02 4.23 -13.71
CA THR A 102 2.81 4.18 -12.46
C THR A 102 2.66 2.81 -11.79
N PRO A 103 3.41 2.51 -10.72
CA PRO A 103 3.24 1.25 -9.97
C PRO A 103 1.81 0.99 -9.45
N VAL A 104 0.95 2.01 -9.37
CA VAL A 104 -0.48 1.85 -9.04
C VAL A 104 -1.18 0.87 -9.99
N ASP A 105 -0.80 0.85 -11.27
CA ASP A 105 -1.42 -0.02 -12.28
C ASP A 105 -1.18 -1.51 -11.98
N GLN A 106 -0.11 -1.82 -11.25
CA GLN A 106 0.36 -3.18 -10.90
C GLN A 106 0.12 -3.53 -9.42
N THR A 107 -0.83 -2.85 -8.77
CA THR A 107 -1.13 -3.01 -7.34
C THR A 107 -2.61 -3.34 -7.13
N LEU A 108 -2.89 -4.26 -6.21
CA LEU A 108 -4.22 -4.48 -5.65
C LEU A 108 -4.37 -3.64 -4.39
N HIS A 109 -5.51 -2.99 -4.20
CA HIS A 109 -5.76 -2.09 -3.08
C HIS A 109 -6.93 -2.63 -2.26
N VAL A 110 -6.70 -2.88 -0.99
CA VAL A 110 -7.70 -3.38 -0.03
C VAL A 110 -7.72 -2.46 1.18
N SER A 111 -8.77 -2.56 1.99
CA SER A 111 -8.83 -1.86 3.27
C SER A 111 -7.75 -2.39 4.23
N LEU A 112 -7.31 -1.55 5.18
CA LEU A 112 -6.44 -1.99 6.27
C LEU A 112 -7.10 -3.11 7.08
N GLU A 113 -8.40 -2.96 7.30
CA GLU A 113 -9.26 -3.94 7.96
C GLU A 113 -9.28 -5.26 7.19
N GLY A 114 -9.29 -5.21 5.85
CA GLY A 114 -9.16 -6.39 5.00
C GLY A 114 -7.84 -7.14 5.19
N ILE A 115 -6.73 -6.39 5.33
CA ILE A 115 -5.44 -6.99 5.70
C ILE A 115 -5.51 -7.59 7.10
N THR A 116 -6.03 -6.89 8.11
CA THR A 116 -6.15 -7.47 9.46
C THR A 116 -7.03 -8.72 9.46
N ALA A 117 -8.14 -8.70 8.73
CA ALA A 117 -9.13 -9.77 8.65
C ALA A 117 -8.54 -11.09 8.13
N ILE A 118 -7.71 -11.03 7.08
CA ILE A 118 -7.07 -12.25 6.57
C ILE A 118 -6.04 -12.84 7.54
N HIS A 119 -5.53 -12.05 8.49
CA HIS A 119 -4.54 -12.47 9.47
C HIS A 119 -5.11 -12.88 10.83
N VAL A 120 -6.42 -12.77 11.09
CA VAL A 120 -7.03 -13.09 12.41
C VAL A 120 -6.72 -14.51 12.89
N ASP A 121 -6.72 -15.48 11.98
CA ASP A 121 -6.43 -16.89 12.28
C ASP A 121 -4.94 -17.24 12.09
N TRP A 122 -4.08 -16.24 11.87
CA TRP A 122 -2.67 -16.42 11.54
C TRP A 122 -1.77 -15.84 12.64
N GLN A 123 -0.67 -16.53 12.91
CA GLN A 123 0.39 -16.03 13.80
C GLN A 123 1.74 -16.25 13.12
N ASN A 124 2.56 -15.19 13.05
CA ASN A 124 3.88 -15.22 12.42
C ASN A 124 3.89 -15.82 11.00
N GLY A 125 2.83 -15.55 10.21
CA GLY A 125 2.70 -16.05 8.84
C GLY A 125 2.27 -17.52 8.71
N VAL A 126 1.80 -18.15 9.80
CA VAL A 126 1.29 -19.53 9.80
C VAL A 126 -0.16 -19.56 10.29
N LYS A 127 -1.03 -20.31 9.57
CA LYS A 127 -2.43 -20.51 9.94
C LYS A 127 -2.52 -21.39 11.19
N MET A 128 -3.23 -20.91 12.21
CA MET A 128 -3.40 -21.61 13.47
C MET A 128 -4.43 -22.74 13.33
N PRO A 129 -4.08 -24.00 13.65
CA PRO A 129 -5.03 -25.12 13.59
C PRO A 129 -6.21 -24.90 14.54
N GLY A 130 -7.42 -25.27 14.10
CA GLY A 130 -8.63 -25.21 14.93
C GLY A 130 -9.28 -23.83 15.06
N ARG A 131 -8.74 -22.79 14.40
CA ARG A 131 -9.41 -21.50 14.22
C ARG A 131 -9.84 -21.35 12.77
N SER A 132 -11.15 -21.27 12.54
CA SER A 132 -11.73 -21.05 11.21
C SER A 132 -13.00 -20.24 11.39
N GLN A 133 -12.84 -18.93 11.58
CA GLN A 133 -13.97 -18.02 11.67
C GLN A 133 -14.56 -17.76 10.29
N THR A 134 -15.89 -17.61 10.20
CA THR A 134 -16.54 -17.23 8.93
C THR A 134 -16.27 -15.76 8.60
N LEU A 135 -16.49 -15.36 7.35
CA LEU A 135 -16.35 -13.97 6.92
C LEU A 135 -17.19 -13.01 7.78
N GLU A 136 -18.41 -13.41 8.13
CA GLU A 136 -19.33 -12.61 8.94
C GLU A 136 -18.83 -12.46 10.38
N GLN A 137 -18.22 -13.50 10.94
CA GLN A 137 -17.64 -13.45 12.29
C GLN A 137 -16.42 -12.53 12.32
N VAL A 138 -15.55 -12.62 11.30
CA VAL A 138 -14.35 -11.80 11.21
C VAL A 138 -14.71 -10.32 10.98
N ALA A 139 -15.70 -10.03 10.15
CA ALA A 139 -16.16 -8.67 9.88
C ALA A 139 -16.77 -7.96 11.10
N GLN A 140 -17.09 -8.69 12.18
CA GLN A 140 -17.60 -8.13 13.44
C GLN A 140 -16.51 -7.85 14.47
N LEU A 141 -15.26 -8.23 14.21
CA LEU A 141 -14.14 -7.97 15.11
C LEU A 141 -13.68 -6.52 14.98
N ASP A 142 -12.91 -6.06 15.98
CA ASP A 142 -12.08 -4.86 15.80
C ASP A 142 -10.91 -5.22 14.89
N LEU A 143 -10.95 -4.72 13.66
CA LEU A 143 -9.97 -4.98 12.61
C LEU A 143 -8.96 -3.84 12.48
N THR A 144 -8.93 -2.90 13.42
CA THR A 144 -7.93 -1.83 13.48
C THR A 144 -6.55 -2.45 13.59
N PRO A 145 -5.62 -2.21 12.64
CA PRO A 145 -4.30 -2.82 12.69
C PRO A 145 -3.46 -2.21 13.82
N ASP A 146 -2.73 -3.05 14.54
CA ASP A 146 -1.76 -2.60 15.56
C ASP A 146 -0.56 -1.86 14.95
N SER A 147 -0.25 -2.12 13.67
CA SER A 147 0.88 -1.50 12.97
C SER A 147 0.61 -1.35 11.48
N ILE A 148 1.28 -0.37 10.87
CA ILE A 148 1.29 -0.13 9.42
C ILE A 148 2.74 -0.01 8.93
N THR A 149 2.99 -0.34 7.67
CA THR A 149 4.34 -0.27 7.09
C THR A 149 4.81 1.16 6.91
N ALA A 150 3.92 2.05 6.46
CA ALA A 150 4.22 3.45 6.22
C ALA A 150 2.92 4.27 6.17
N PHE A 151 3.05 5.60 6.12
CA PHE A 151 1.94 6.47 5.77
C PHE A 151 2.43 7.71 5.04
N MET A 152 1.63 8.21 4.10
CA MET A 152 1.85 9.51 3.47
C MET A 152 1.17 10.59 4.31
N VAL A 153 1.79 11.77 4.39
CA VAL A 153 1.24 12.92 5.12
C VAL A 153 1.10 14.10 4.17
N GLY A 154 -0.13 14.59 4.03
CA GLY A 154 -0.42 15.86 3.40
C GLY A 154 -0.40 16.98 4.41
N LEU A 155 0.21 18.11 4.05
CA LEU A 155 0.31 19.29 4.93
C LEU A 155 -0.54 20.44 4.42
N LYS A 156 -1.07 21.22 5.36
CA LYS A 156 -1.81 22.46 5.07
C LYS A 156 -0.89 23.54 4.48
N SER A 157 0.40 23.50 4.79
CA SER A 157 1.39 24.45 4.29
C SER A 157 2.71 23.77 3.95
N LYS A 158 3.29 24.12 2.80
CA LYS A 158 4.63 23.67 2.39
C LYS A 158 5.73 24.13 3.35
N MET A 159 5.51 25.22 4.08
CA MET A 159 6.48 25.74 5.05
C MET A 159 6.59 24.82 6.28
N ALA A 160 5.56 24.02 6.57
CA ALA A 160 5.57 23.08 7.68
C ALA A 160 6.37 21.80 7.40
N THR A 161 6.69 21.51 6.14
CA THR A 161 7.30 20.25 5.69
C THR A 161 8.57 19.88 6.46
N PHE A 162 9.58 20.75 6.48
CA PHE A 162 10.86 20.44 7.12
C PHE A 162 10.76 20.41 8.64
N ARG A 163 9.88 21.22 9.23
CA ARG A 163 9.62 21.21 10.68
C ARG A 163 9.00 19.88 11.09
N LEU A 164 7.95 19.45 10.39
CA LEU A 164 7.29 18.18 10.71
C LEU A 164 8.21 16.99 10.45
N GLN A 165 8.95 16.99 9.33
CA GLN A 165 9.93 15.95 9.04
C GLN A 165 10.95 15.83 10.18
N ARG A 166 11.52 16.95 10.64
CA ARG A 166 12.44 16.97 11.76
C ARG A 166 11.78 16.49 13.06
N GLN A 167 10.53 16.87 13.30
CA GLN A 167 9.79 16.41 14.47
C GLN A 167 9.63 14.88 14.47
N ILE A 168 9.25 14.29 13.34
CA ILE A 168 9.11 12.83 13.20
C ILE A 168 10.47 12.14 13.40
N ASN A 169 11.52 12.63 12.73
CA ASN A 169 12.87 12.03 12.82
C ASN A 169 13.52 12.13 14.21
N ASN A 170 13.05 13.03 15.07
CA ASN A 170 13.53 13.16 16.45
C ASN A 170 12.53 12.63 17.49
N TYR A 171 11.43 12.01 17.04
CA TYR A 171 10.46 11.41 17.93
C TYR A 171 11.06 10.18 18.61
N ARG A 172 11.07 10.16 19.94
CA ARG A 172 11.69 9.10 20.74
C ARG A 172 10.75 7.96 21.13
N GLY A 173 9.43 8.16 20.97
CA GLY A 173 8.44 7.16 21.37
C GLY A 173 8.42 5.93 20.45
N GLU A 174 8.91 6.08 19.22
CA GLU A 174 8.94 5.03 18.22
C GLU A 174 10.04 5.32 17.18
N PRO A 175 10.74 4.30 16.66
CA PRO A 175 11.74 4.48 15.61
C PRO A 175 11.08 4.82 14.27
N LEU A 176 10.85 6.11 14.02
CA LEU A 176 10.24 6.62 12.79
C LEU A 176 11.26 7.33 11.90
N LEU A 177 11.06 7.23 10.58
CA LEU A 177 11.80 7.98 9.58
C LEU A 177 10.85 8.66 8.59
N ALA A 178 10.86 9.98 8.57
CA ALA A 178 10.22 10.81 7.58
C ALA A 178 11.21 11.22 6.48
N ILE A 179 10.86 10.86 5.25
CA ILE A 179 11.57 11.27 4.04
C ILE A 179 10.69 12.19 3.19
N LEU A 180 11.34 12.96 2.32
CA LEU A 180 10.66 13.67 1.24
C LEU A 180 11.09 13.00 -0.06
N PRO A 181 10.23 12.18 -0.70
CA PRO A 181 10.65 11.30 -1.79
C PRO A 181 11.44 12.02 -2.89
N GLY A 182 11.00 13.21 -3.30
CA GLY A 182 11.71 14.02 -4.30
C GLY A 182 13.11 14.44 -3.86
N VAL A 183 13.28 14.86 -2.60
CA VAL A 183 14.60 15.24 -2.05
C VAL A 183 15.50 14.02 -1.94
N THR A 184 14.97 12.90 -1.47
CA THR A 184 15.72 11.64 -1.33
C THR A 184 16.21 11.12 -2.67
N LEU A 185 15.38 11.19 -3.73
CA LEU A 185 15.81 10.84 -5.08
C LEU A 185 16.91 11.77 -5.59
N THR A 186 16.80 13.09 -5.37
CA THR A 186 17.86 14.03 -5.75
C THR A 186 19.18 13.71 -5.03
N GLN A 187 19.12 13.38 -3.74
CA GLN A 187 20.31 12.99 -2.97
C GLN A 187 20.94 11.71 -3.51
N LEU A 188 20.14 10.71 -3.86
CA LEU A 188 20.63 9.46 -4.47
C LEU A 188 21.39 9.74 -5.77
N TRP A 189 20.84 10.57 -6.66
CA TRP A 189 21.50 10.93 -7.91
C TRP A 189 22.80 11.70 -7.71
N GLN A 190 22.84 12.60 -6.73
CA GLN A 190 24.07 13.29 -6.36
C GLN A 190 25.16 12.33 -5.88
N MET A 191 24.80 11.33 -5.07
CA MET A 191 25.75 10.31 -4.63
C MET A 191 26.28 9.47 -5.79
N MET A 192 25.41 9.10 -6.74
CA MET A 192 25.80 8.36 -7.94
C MET A 192 26.79 9.15 -8.81
N LEU A 193 26.57 10.46 -8.99
CA LEU A 193 27.49 11.32 -9.75
C LEU A 193 28.89 11.40 -9.11
N VAL A 194 28.97 11.47 -7.78
CA VAL A 194 30.25 11.47 -7.07
C VAL A 194 30.99 10.13 -7.25
N MET A 195 30.28 9.02 -7.17
CA MET A 195 30.85 7.69 -7.41
C MET A 195 31.35 7.54 -8.85
N GLU A 196 30.56 7.97 -9.83
CA GLU A 196 30.96 7.95 -11.25
C GLU A 196 32.23 8.76 -11.51
N ASN A 197 32.27 9.99 -10.99
CA ASN A 197 33.43 10.87 -11.16
C ASN A 197 34.69 10.29 -10.52
N THR A 198 34.56 9.62 -9.37
CA THR A 198 35.69 8.97 -8.69
C THR A 198 36.21 7.78 -9.49
N LEU A 199 35.32 6.93 -10.02
CA LEU A 199 35.69 5.80 -10.87
C LEU A 199 36.37 6.27 -12.16
N ARG A 200 35.87 7.33 -12.81
CA ARG A 200 36.49 7.93 -14.01
C ARG A 200 37.92 8.42 -13.75
N LEU A 201 38.19 8.96 -12.56
CA LEU A 201 39.50 9.46 -12.16
C LEU A 201 40.51 8.33 -11.89
N ILE A 202 40.03 7.17 -11.43
CA ILE A 202 40.85 5.99 -11.16
C ILE A 202 41.05 5.14 -12.44
N SER A 203 40.11 5.18 -13.38
CA SER A 203 40.19 4.44 -14.65
C SER A 203 40.95 5.16 -15.77
N ALA A 204 41.40 6.40 -15.54
CA ALA A 204 42.19 7.21 -16.46
C ALA A 204 43.69 7.06 -16.15
#